data_AF-A0A7Y0PN54-F1
#
_entry.id   AF-A0A7Y0PN54-F1
#
_cell.length_a   1.000
_cell.length_b   1.000
_cell.length_c   1.000
_cell.angle_alpha   90.00
_cell.angle_beta   90.00
_cell.angle_gamma   90.00
#
_symmetry.space_group_name_H-M   'P 1'
#
loop_
_entity.id
_entity.type
_entity.pdbx_description
1 polymer ?
#
loop_
_entity_poly.entity_id
_entity_poly.type
_entity_poly.pdbx_seq_one_letter_code
_entity_poly.pdbx_strand_id
1 'polypeptide(L)'
;MKIEANLQKDFQSVQRKLLMKKLTTTPGIWIDGKTYWIQNGYEKLIPEHSISVHVKQIHKHSKIQYNEIYVRNHSTETKKMKILVLNYFTKAYQEHLSFVSPTENVIYHSIDDQLYLVNGKHETTSIEQRTVQPIWNVHTELIWNNNHKGILKYQPMAKGSSVSIFSLNMEVKPQSTGISRAWSITGTEKKDILDLNHILMKTSTSIS
;
A
#
# COMPACT_ATOMS: atom_id res chain seq x y z
N MET A 1 -44.19 8.24 6.51
CA MET A 1 -43.54 8.96 5.39
C MET A 1 -42.40 9.93 5.76
N LYS A 2 -42.47 10.75 6.84
CA LYS A 2 -41.32 11.62 7.23
C LYS A 2 -40.16 10.90 7.96
N ILE A 3 -40.43 9.78 8.64
CA ILE A 3 -39.45 9.06 9.46
C ILE A 3 -38.51 8.21 8.59
N GLU A 4 -39.03 7.53 7.58
CA GLU A 4 -38.25 6.71 6.64
C GLU A 4 -37.29 7.54 5.78
N ALA A 5 -37.73 8.75 5.38
CA ALA A 5 -36.91 9.68 4.60
C ALA A 5 -35.71 10.27 5.38
N ASN A 6 -35.79 10.34 6.72
CA ASN A 6 -34.68 10.78 7.57
C ASN A 6 -33.68 9.64 7.83
N LEU A 7 -34.16 8.43 8.11
CA LEU A 7 -33.31 7.24 8.27
C LEU A 7 -32.46 6.95 7.02
N GLN A 8 -33.04 7.12 5.83
CA GLN A 8 -32.33 6.88 4.56
C GLN A 8 -31.27 7.95 4.25
N LYS A 9 -31.53 9.22 4.63
CA LYS A 9 -30.55 10.31 4.55
C LYS A 9 -29.41 10.15 5.54
N ASP A 10 -29.72 9.71 6.77
CA ASP A 10 -28.71 9.45 7.80
C ASP A 10 -27.81 8.28 7.40
N PHE A 11 -28.38 7.18 6.87
CA PHE A 11 -27.61 6.04 6.36
C PHE A 11 -26.69 6.42 5.20
N GLN A 12 -27.19 7.20 4.24
CA GLN A 12 -26.38 7.71 3.13
C GLN A 12 -25.29 8.68 3.60
N SER A 13 -25.57 9.52 4.60
CA SER A 13 -24.58 10.45 5.17
C SER A 13 -23.46 9.72 5.93
N VAL A 14 -23.79 8.64 6.63
CA VAL A 14 -22.85 7.78 7.37
C VAL A 14 -22.00 6.96 6.40
N GLN A 15 -22.60 6.34 5.38
CA GLN A 15 -21.85 5.67 4.30
C GLN A 15 -20.94 6.64 3.56
N ARG A 16 -21.38 7.86 3.28
CA ARG A 16 -20.55 8.90 2.64
C ARG A 16 -19.42 9.37 3.54
N LYS A 17 -19.64 9.56 4.85
CA LYS A 17 -18.59 9.83 5.85
C LYS A 17 -17.56 8.69 5.96
N LEU A 18 -18.01 7.44 5.90
CA LEU A 18 -17.15 6.24 5.91
C LEU A 18 -16.34 6.09 4.61
N LEU A 19 -16.93 6.39 3.45
CA LEU A 19 -16.24 6.43 2.16
C LEU A 19 -15.22 7.56 2.08
N MET A 20 -15.45 8.68 2.78
CA MET A 20 -14.55 9.83 2.74
C MET A 20 -13.20 9.58 3.41
N LYS A 21 -13.11 8.71 4.43
CA LYS A 21 -11.86 8.39 5.14
C LYS A 21 -11.23 7.06 4.70
N LYS A 22 -11.34 6.70 3.42
CA LYS A 22 -10.73 5.46 2.93
C LYS A 22 -9.30 5.73 2.46
N LEU A 23 -8.33 5.13 3.13
CA LEU A 23 -6.95 5.09 2.65
C LEU A 23 -6.93 4.35 1.30
N THR A 24 -6.33 4.97 0.29
CA THR A 24 -6.16 4.40 -1.05
C THR A 24 -4.76 3.81 -1.16
N THR A 25 -4.67 2.61 -1.73
CA THR A 25 -3.40 1.92 -1.99
C THR A 25 -3.18 1.78 -3.48
N THR A 26 -2.05 2.26 -3.98
CA THR A 26 -1.64 2.15 -5.37
C THR A 26 -0.31 1.42 -5.46
N PRO A 27 -0.30 0.20 -6.02
CA PRO A 27 0.94 -0.51 -6.30
C PRO A 27 1.73 0.12 -7.46
N GLY A 28 3.04 -0.10 -7.46
CA GLY A 28 3.94 0.22 -8.54
C GLY A 28 5.12 -0.74 -8.59
N ILE A 29 5.84 -0.72 -9.70
CA ILE A 29 7.09 -1.48 -9.88
C ILE A 29 8.22 -0.50 -10.11
N TRP A 30 9.32 -0.68 -9.39
CA TRP A 30 10.60 -0.09 -9.77
C TRP A 30 11.51 -1.19 -10.35
N ILE A 31 12.03 -0.96 -11.55
CA ILE A 31 12.96 -1.85 -12.24
C ILE A 31 13.89 -1.00 -13.11
N ASP A 32 15.20 -1.29 -13.05
CA ASP A 32 16.25 -0.65 -13.83
C ASP A 32 16.18 0.89 -13.86
N GLY A 33 15.90 1.50 -12.69
CA GLY A 33 15.83 2.97 -12.56
C GLY A 33 14.53 3.61 -13.05
N LYS A 34 13.52 2.82 -13.44
CA LYS A 34 12.21 3.32 -13.89
C LYS A 34 11.10 2.88 -12.94
N THR A 35 10.15 3.78 -12.72
CA THR A 35 8.98 3.54 -11.86
C THR A 35 7.70 3.45 -12.69
N TYR A 36 6.96 2.36 -12.52
CA TYR A 36 5.70 2.07 -13.20
C TYR A 36 4.57 1.96 -12.18
N TRP A 37 3.83 3.05 -11.97
CA TRP A 37 2.61 3.02 -11.16
C TRP A 37 1.47 2.32 -11.89
N ILE A 38 0.69 1.55 -11.16
CA ILE A 38 -0.47 0.81 -11.68
C ILE A 38 -1.72 1.63 -11.32
N GLN A 39 -1.98 2.66 -12.12
CA GLN A 39 -3.10 3.58 -11.95
C GLN A 39 -4.28 3.11 -12.79
N ASN A 40 -5.49 3.09 -12.20
CA ASN A 40 -6.77 2.88 -12.89
C ASN A 40 -7.03 1.50 -13.50
N GLY A 41 -6.24 0.47 -13.14
CA GLY A 41 -6.45 -0.89 -13.60
C GLY A 41 -5.91 -1.89 -12.58
N TYR A 42 -6.49 -3.08 -12.58
CA TYR A 42 -5.93 -4.22 -11.85
C TYR A 42 -4.73 -4.81 -12.59
N GLU A 43 -4.38 -4.33 -13.77
CA GLU A 43 -3.31 -4.90 -14.60
C GLU A 43 -2.44 -3.83 -15.25
N LYS A 44 -1.17 -4.16 -15.49
CA LYS A 44 -0.24 -3.35 -16.27
C LYS A 44 0.76 -4.23 -17.01
N LEU A 45 0.93 -3.98 -18.30
CA LEU A 45 1.99 -4.58 -19.10
C LEU A 45 3.21 -3.64 -19.13
N ILE A 46 4.40 -4.20 -19.00
CA ILE A 46 5.69 -3.50 -19.09
C ILE A 46 6.55 -4.25 -20.12
N PRO A 47 6.26 -4.09 -21.43
CA PRO A 47 6.87 -4.90 -22.49
C PRO A 47 8.39 -4.78 -22.54
N GLU A 48 8.93 -3.59 -22.29
CA GLU A 48 10.38 -3.32 -22.29
C GLU A 48 11.17 -4.16 -21.27
N HIS A 49 10.51 -4.62 -20.20
CA HIS A 49 11.11 -5.53 -19.21
C HIS A 49 10.55 -6.95 -19.30
N SER A 50 9.68 -7.25 -20.27
CA SER A 50 8.96 -8.53 -20.39
C SER A 50 8.21 -8.91 -19.12
N ILE A 51 7.57 -7.92 -18.48
CA ILE A 51 6.81 -8.11 -17.23
C ILE A 51 5.34 -7.77 -17.44
N SER A 52 4.45 -8.54 -16.80
CA SER A 52 3.08 -8.12 -16.56
C SER A 52 2.77 -8.14 -15.07
N VAL A 53 1.97 -7.19 -14.63
CA VAL A 53 1.52 -7.07 -13.24
C VAL A 53 0.01 -7.21 -13.20
N HIS A 54 -0.50 -7.97 -12.24
CA HIS A 54 -1.91 -8.08 -11.91
C HIS A 54 -2.09 -7.86 -10.40
N VAL A 55 -3.09 -7.09 -10.00
CA VAL A 55 -3.39 -6.74 -8.61
C VAL A 55 -4.78 -7.26 -8.29
N LYS A 56 -4.89 -8.10 -7.27
CA LYS A 56 -6.16 -8.64 -6.80
C LYS A 56 -6.44 -8.14 -5.39
N GLN A 57 -7.57 -7.47 -5.21
CA GLN A 57 -8.07 -7.12 -3.89
C GLN A 57 -8.81 -8.33 -3.29
N ILE A 58 -8.42 -8.75 -2.09
CA ILE A 58 -9.05 -9.87 -1.38
C ILE A 58 -9.80 -9.33 -0.17
N HIS A 59 -11.09 -9.65 -0.07
CA HIS A 59 -11.87 -9.33 1.11
C HIS A 59 -11.54 -10.33 2.24
N LYS A 60 -10.85 -9.86 3.29
CA LYS A 60 -10.56 -10.67 4.49
C LYS A 60 -11.37 -10.25 5.71
N HIS A 61 -11.59 -8.95 5.89
CA HIS A 61 -12.34 -8.36 7.00
C HIS A 61 -12.76 -6.94 6.62
N SER A 62 -13.85 -6.44 7.18
CA SER A 62 -14.34 -5.06 6.99
C SER A 62 -13.34 -3.94 7.33
N LYS A 63 -12.33 -4.22 8.15
CA LYS A 63 -11.31 -3.25 8.61
C LYS A 63 -10.02 -3.33 7.79
N ILE A 64 -9.92 -4.30 6.88
CA ILE A 64 -8.69 -4.65 6.18
C ILE A 64 -8.90 -4.44 4.68
N GLN A 65 -8.05 -3.61 4.08
CA GLN A 65 -7.84 -3.64 2.63
C GLN A 65 -6.63 -4.52 2.38
N TYR A 66 -6.81 -5.64 1.68
CA TYR A 66 -5.74 -6.60 1.42
C TYR A 66 -5.58 -6.78 -0.08
N ASN A 67 -4.36 -6.58 -0.59
CA ASN A 67 -4.03 -6.67 -2.00
C ASN A 67 -2.95 -7.72 -2.20
N GLU A 68 -3.15 -8.57 -3.20
CA GLU A 68 -2.11 -9.44 -3.75
C GLU A 68 -1.64 -8.88 -5.09
N ILE A 69 -0.34 -8.74 -5.24
CA ILE A 69 0.34 -8.15 -6.40
C ILE A 69 1.12 -9.28 -7.06
N TYR A 70 0.62 -9.72 -8.20
CA TYR A 70 1.18 -10.78 -9.03
C TYR A 70 2.06 -10.16 -10.11
N VAL A 71 3.31 -10.58 -10.18
CA VAL A 71 4.26 -10.10 -11.20
C VAL A 71 4.78 -11.29 -11.99
N ARG A 72 4.41 -11.36 -13.27
CA ARG A 72 4.80 -12.43 -14.19
C ARG A 72 6.00 -11.98 -15.02
N ASN A 73 7.06 -12.79 -15.03
CA ASN A 73 8.26 -12.59 -15.84
C ASN A 73 8.23 -13.42 -17.13
N HIS A 74 7.90 -12.81 -18.25
CA HIS A 74 7.78 -13.47 -19.55
C HIS A 74 9.11 -13.72 -20.25
N SER A 75 10.25 -13.33 -19.64
CA SER A 75 11.57 -13.56 -20.20
C SER A 75 12.18 -14.91 -19.79
N THR A 76 13.31 -15.23 -20.41
CA THR A 76 14.14 -16.39 -20.10
C THR A 76 15.17 -16.13 -18.99
N GLU A 77 15.22 -14.91 -18.45
CA GLU A 77 16.17 -14.49 -17.42
C GLU A 77 15.46 -14.17 -16.11
N THR A 78 16.15 -14.33 -14.99
CA THR A 78 15.65 -13.85 -13.70
C THR A 78 15.57 -12.33 -13.68
N LYS A 79 14.46 -11.76 -13.20
CA LYS A 79 14.29 -10.31 -13.05
C LYS A 79 14.27 -9.94 -11.57
N LYS A 80 15.09 -8.94 -11.22
CA LYS A 80 15.11 -8.31 -9.89
C LYS A 80 14.43 -6.95 -9.97
N MET A 81 13.54 -6.68 -9.02
CA MET A 81 12.77 -5.45 -9.00
C MET A 81 12.31 -5.12 -7.58
N LYS A 82 11.68 -3.96 -7.42
CA LYS A 82 11.02 -3.57 -6.18
C LYS A 82 9.54 -3.36 -6.44
N ILE A 83 8.70 -3.95 -5.59
CA ILE A 83 7.29 -3.60 -5.50
C ILE A 83 7.20 -2.35 -4.64
N LEU A 84 6.65 -1.28 -5.20
CA LEU A 84 6.32 -0.07 -4.46
C LEU A 84 4.85 -0.08 -4.10
N VAL A 85 4.53 0.37 -2.89
CA VAL A 85 3.15 0.49 -2.44
C VAL A 85 2.96 1.89 -1.89
N LEU A 86 2.25 2.71 -2.66
CA LEU A 86 1.83 4.05 -2.28
C LEU A 86 0.53 3.97 -1.50
N ASN A 87 0.46 4.65 -0.35
CA ASN A 87 -0.75 4.79 0.45
C ASN A 87 -1.03 6.25 0.74
N TYR A 88 -2.23 6.69 0.41
CA TYR A 88 -2.61 8.10 0.49
C TYR A 88 -4.12 8.26 0.68
N PHE A 89 -4.52 9.42 1.16
CA PHE A 89 -5.92 9.82 1.15
C PHE A 89 -6.17 10.70 -0.07
N THR A 90 -7.28 10.47 -0.78
CA THR A 90 -7.67 11.28 -1.94
C THR A 90 -8.07 12.70 -1.56
N LYS A 91 -8.46 12.92 -0.29
CA LYS A 91 -8.73 14.23 0.30
C LYS A 91 -7.58 14.63 1.22
N ALA A 92 -7.23 15.92 1.19
CA ALA A 92 -6.31 16.51 2.16
C ALA A 92 -6.97 16.64 3.54
N TYR A 93 -6.23 16.27 4.57
CA TYR A 93 -6.61 16.39 5.97
C TYR A 93 -5.57 17.24 6.70
N GLN A 94 -6.02 18.27 7.44
CA GLN A 94 -5.12 19.18 8.15
C GLN A 94 -4.44 18.46 9.33
N GLU A 95 -5.20 17.69 10.10
CA GLU A 95 -4.71 16.87 11.21
C GLU A 95 -4.44 15.43 10.74
N HIS A 96 -3.62 15.30 9.71
CA HIS A 96 -3.08 14.02 9.26
C HIS A 96 -1.62 13.91 9.64
N LEU A 97 -1.29 12.91 10.45
CA LEU A 97 0.08 12.54 10.79
C LEU A 97 0.39 11.18 10.15
N SER A 98 1.45 11.10 9.37
CA SER A 98 1.98 9.82 8.89
C SER A 98 3.36 9.59 9.49
N PHE A 99 3.62 8.40 10.03
CA PHE A 99 4.91 8.09 10.61
C PHE A 99 5.27 6.60 10.50
N VAL A 100 6.55 6.33 10.39
CA VAL A 100 7.14 4.99 10.44
C VAL A 100 7.27 4.57 11.90
N SER A 101 6.86 3.35 12.23
CA SER A 101 7.19 2.71 13.50
C SER A 101 8.35 1.73 13.30
N PRO A 102 9.57 2.05 13.76
CA PRO A 102 10.72 1.15 13.61
C PRO A 102 10.55 -0.15 14.41
N THR A 103 9.96 -0.07 15.61
CA THR A 103 9.82 -1.22 16.52
C THR A 103 8.82 -2.25 16.01
N GLU A 104 7.72 -1.80 15.39
CA GLU A 104 6.69 -2.69 14.82
C GLU A 104 6.93 -3.01 13.34
N ASN A 105 7.91 -2.36 12.72
CA ASN A 105 8.21 -2.43 11.30
C ASN A 105 7.02 -2.10 10.38
N VAL A 106 6.19 -1.14 10.76
CA VAL A 106 4.99 -0.71 10.00
C VAL A 106 4.99 0.80 9.75
N ILE A 107 4.02 1.27 8.98
CA ILE A 107 3.74 2.70 8.81
C ILE A 107 2.34 2.99 9.34
N TYR A 108 2.20 4.07 10.09
CA TYR A 108 0.93 4.56 10.58
C TYR A 108 0.51 5.83 9.86
N HIS A 109 -0.80 5.95 9.64
CA HIS A 109 -1.46 7.22 9.34
C HIS A 109 -2.50 7.45 10.44
N SER A 110 -2.49 8.63 11.05
CA SER A 110 -3.47 9.06 12.05
C SER A 110 -4.23 10.26 11.51
N ILE A 111 -5.56 10.19 11.54
CA ILE A 111 -6.46 11.27 11.11
C ILE A 111 -7.63 11.35 12.08
N ASP A 112 -7.74 12.48 12.78
CA ASP A 112 -8.68 12.64 13.90
C ASP A 112 -8.49 11.45 14.89
N ASP A 113 -9.57 10.79 15.28
CA ASP A 113 -9.55 9.62 16.18
C ASP A 113 -9.30 8.27 15.47
N GLN A 114 -8.90 8.28 14.19
CA GLN A 114 -8.67 7.06 13.41
C GLN A 114 -7.19 6.80 13.18
N LEU A 115 -6.81 5.54 13.31
CA LEU A 115 -5.48 5.02 13.08
C LEU A 115 -5.51 3.99 11.95
N TYR A 116 -4.60 4.14 11.01
CA TYR A 116 -4.41 3.25 9.88
C TYR A 116 -3.02 2.66 9.96
N LEU A 117 -2.92 1.34 9.98
CA LEU A 117 -1.66 0.62 9.86
C LEU A 117 -1.49 0.17 8.42
N VAL A 118 -0.33 0.46 7.84
CA VAL A 118 0.08 0.04 6.50
C VAL A 118 1.25 -0.92 6.63
N ASN A 119 1.15 -2.07 5.97
CA ASN A 119 2.21 -3.05 5.96
C ASN A 119 2.17 -3.91 4.67
N GLY A 120 3.20 -4.71 4.45
CA GLY A 120 3.27 -5.65 3.34
C GLY A 120 4.42 -6.63 3.50
N LYS A 121 4.41 -7.66 2.67
CA LYS A 121 5.49 -8.64 2.60
C LYS A 121 5.59 -9.30 1.23
N HIS A 122 6.77 -9.79 0.91
CA HIS A 122 7.03 -10.69 -0.21
C HIS A 122 7.66 -11.97 0.34
N GLU A 123 7.00 -13.11 0.17
CA GLU A 123 7.42 -14.38 0.79
C GLU A 123 7.65 -14.22 2.31
N THR A 124 8.88 -14.43 2.77
CA THR A 124 9.32 -14.25 4.17
C THR A 124 9.91 -12.86 4.46
N THR A 125 10.12 -12.04 3.43
CA THR A 125 10.70 -10.70 3.54
C THR A 125 9.64 -9.65 3.83
N SER A 126 9.93 -8.80 4.81
CA SER A 126 9.07 -7.68 5.20
C SER A 126 9.48 -6.38 4.48
N ILE A 127 8.85 -5.26 4.84
CA ILE A 127 9.21 -3.95 4.31
C ILE A 127 10.70 -3.67 4.54
N GLU A 128 11.42 -3.40 3.45
CA GLU A 128 12.85 -3.04 3.53
C GLU A 128 13.08 -1.54 3.55
N GLN A 129 12.38 -0.81 2.68
CA GLN A 129 12.49 0.64 2.59
C GLN A 129 11.11 1.26 2.72
N ARG A 130 11.09 2.46 3.29
CA ARG A 130 9.87 3.20 3.55
C ARG A 130 10.17 4.68 3.67
N THR A 131 9.20 5.46 3.23
CA THR A 131 9.21 6.91 3.35
C THR A 131 7.80 7.41 3.57
N VAL A 132 7.72 8.51 4.29
CA VAL A 132 6.58 9.40 4.31
C VAL A 132 6.96 10.64 3.51
N GLN A 133 6.13 11.05 2.56
CA GLN A 133 6.40 12.19 1.68
C GLN A 133 5.15 13.06 1.55
N PRO A 134 5.28 14.36 1.25
CA PRO A 134 4.15 15.13 0.74
C PRO A 134 3.59 14.53 -0.55
N ILE A 135 2.27 14.63 -0.75
CA ILE A 135 1.58 14.03 -1.91
C ILE A 135 2.12 14.52 -3.26
N TRP A 136 2.58 15.78 -3.34
CA TRP A 136 3.14 16.35 -4.57
C TRP A 136 4.49 15.75 -4.99
N ASN A 137 5.15 14.95 -4.13
CA ASN A 137 6.41 14.30 -4.48
C ASN A 137 6.22 12.96 -5.22
N VAL A 138 5.06 12.31 -5.12
CA VAL A 138 4.83 10.88 -5.48
C VAL A 138 5.14 10.51 -6.93
N HIS A 139 4.96 11.44 -7.87
CA HIS A 139 5.21 11.24 -9.30
C HIS A 139 6.45 11.98 -9.79
N THR A 140 7.36 12.27 -8.88
CA THR A 140 8.62 12.97 -9.15
C THR A 140 9.79 12.12 -8.67
N GLU A 141 10.99 12.47 -9.11
CA GLU A 141 12.23 11.85 -8.62
C GLU A 141 12.51 12.14 -7.12
N LEU A 142 11.74 13.04 -6.49
CA LEU A 142 11.94 13.46 -5.10
C LEU A 142 11.67 12.36 -4.07
N ILE A 143 10.98 11.28 -4.45
CA ILE A 143 10.80 10.11 -3.57
C ILE A 143 12.08 9.27 -3.42
N TRP A 144 13.05 9.46 -4.31
CA TRP A 144 14.27 8.67 -4.37
C TRP A 144 15.45 9.41 -3.73
N ASN A 145 16.20 8.72 -2.87
CA ASN A 145 17.56 9.12 -2.54
C ASN A 145 18.52 8.74 -3.68
N ASN A 146 18.26 7.59 -4.31
CA ASN A 146 18.99 7.13 -5.49
C ASN A 146 18.05 6.30 -6.37
N ASN A 147 17.53 6.90 -7.44
CA ASN A 147 16.61 6.20 -8.34
C ASN A 147 17.30 5.05 -9.10
N HIS A 148 18.55 5.22 -9.54
CA HIS A 148 19.30 4.16 -10.23
C HIS A 148 19.45 2.87 -9.40
N LYS A 149 19.50 2.99 -8.08
CA LYS A 149 19.57 1.86 -7.14
C LYS A 149 18.21 1.50 -6.51
N GLY A 150 17.15 2.24 -6.83
CA GLY A 150 15.83 2.06 -6.24
C GLY A 150 15.83 2.27 -4.73
N ILE A 151 16.57 3.28 -4.25
CA ILE A 151 16.68 3.60 -2.83
C ILE A 151 15.76 4.77 -2.52
N LEU A 152 14.68 4.52 -1.77
CA LEU A 152 13.76 5.55 -1.31
C LEU A 152 14.47 6.54 -0.37
N LYS A 153 14.11 7.81 -0.47
CA LYS A 153 14.52 8.84 0.48
C LYS A 153 13.96 8.52 1.85
N TYR A 154 14.79 8.36 2.87
CA TYR A 154 14.27 8.11 4.21
C TYR A 154 13.74 9.40 4.84
N GLN A 155 12.42 9.48 4.96
CA GLN A 155 11.73 10.48 5.74
C GLN A 155 10.70 9.76 6.61
N PRO A 156 10.93 9.65 7.94
CA PRO A 156 10.13 8.78 8.79
C PRO A 156 8.77 9.36 9.14
N MET A 157 8.55 10.66 8.99
CA MET A 157 7.34 11.33 9.46
C MET A 157 7.01 12.57 8.63
N ALA A 158 5.71 12.87 8.49
CA ALA A 158 5.20 14.12 7.95
C ALA A 158 3.80 14.43 8.51
N LYS A 159 3.47 15.73 8.56
CA LYS A 159 2.13 16.24 8.90
C LYS A 159 1.45 16.83 7.66
N GLY A 160 0.12 16.80 7.63
CA GLY A 160 -0.72 17.35 6.56
C GLY A 160 -0.91 16.35 5.43
N SER A 161 -1.03 16.85 4.19
CA SER A 161 -1.22 16.07 2.94
C SER A 161 -0.04 15.14 2.63
N SER A 162 0.11 14.12 3.44
CA SER A 162 1.21 13.17 3.41
C SER A 162 0.77 11.85 2.80
N VAL A 163 1.74 11.15 2.26
CA VAL A 163 1.61 9.80 1.73
C VAL A 163 2.66 8.93 2.37
N SER A 164 2.44 7.63 2.36
CA SER A 164 3.52 6.67 2.64
C SER A 164 3.81 5.83 1.42
N ILE A 165 5.08 5.53 1.23
CA ILE A 165 5.56 4.60 0.21
C ILE A 165 6.46 3.61 0.91
N PHE A 166 6.23 2.32 0.69
CA PHE A 166 7.17 1.28 1.08
C PHE A 166 7.58 0.43 -0.12
N SER A 167 8.73 -0.22 -0.01
CA SER A 167 9.23 -1.15 -1.02
C SER A 167 9.41 -2.56 -0.47
N LEU A 168 9.11 -3.55 -1.31
CA LEU A 168 9.47 -4.96 -1.12
C LEU A 168 10.38 -5.39 -2.26
N ASN A 169 11.52 -6.00 -1.96
CA ASN A 169 12.34 -6.62 -2.99
C ASN A 169 11.63 -7.85 -3.54
N MET A 170 11.74 -8.06 -4.84
CA MET A 170 11.22 -9.23 -5.52
C MET A 170 12.24 -9.72 -6.54
N GLU A 171 12.43 -11.03 -6.55
CA GLU A 171 13.16 -11.75 -7.59
C GLU A 171 12.18 -12.73 -8.27
N VAL A 172 12.00 -12.61 -9.58
CA VAL A 172 11.08 -13.48 -10.33
C VAL A 172 11.88 -14.31 -11.33
N LYS A 173 11.83 -15.63 -11.17
CA LYS A 173 12.50 -16.59 -12.06
C LYS A 173 11.96 -16.52 -13.50
N PRO A 174 12.72 -17.00 -14.50
CA PRO A 174 12.23 -17.12 -15.87
C PRO A 174 10.89 -17.81 -15.94
N GLN A 175 9.99 -17.31 -16.78
CA GLN A 175 8.67 -17.91 -17.02
C GLN A 175 7.84 -18.19 -15.74
N SER A 176 8.07 -17.45 -14.66
CA SER A 176 7.35 -17.61 -13.39
C SER A 176 6.60 -16.34 -12.96
N THR A 177 5.85 -16.46 -11.86
CA THR A 177 5.12 -15.36 -11.21
C THR A 177 5.56 -15.21 -9.76
N GLY A 178 5.97 -14.00 -9.37
CA GLY A 178 6.16 -13.62 -7.98
C GLY A 178 4.88 -13.02 -7.40
N ILE A 179 4.64 -13.25 -6.10
CA ILE A 179 3.46 -12.71 -5.40
C ILE A 179 3.91 -11.89 -4.20
N SER A 180 3.50 -10.63 -4.14
CA SER A 180 3.63 -9.77 -2.96
C SER A 180 2.27 -9.45 -2.38
N ARG A 181 2.24 -9.17 -1.08
CA ARG A 181 1.03 -8.83 -0.34
C ARG A 181 1.21 -7.48 0.31
N ALA A 182 0.19 -6.65 0.23
CA ALA A 182 0.14 -5.35 0.88
C ALA A 182 -1.22 -5.16 1.50
N TRP A 183 -1.26 -4.54 2.68
CA TRP A 183 -2.52 -4.29 3.35
C TRP A 183 -2.51 -3.00 4.15
N SER A 184 -3.71 -2.47 4.34
CA SER A 184 -4.00 -1.42 5.32
C SER A 184 -5.09 -1.88 6.27
N ILE A 185 -4.93 -1.56 7.56
CA ILE A 185 -5.89 -1.89 8.62
C ILE A 185 -6.36 -0.60 9.26
N THR A 186 -7.67 -0.39 9.35
CA THR A 186 -8.26 0.78 10.02
C THR A 186 -8.81 0.40 11.39
N GLY A 187 -8.58 1.26 12.39
CA GLY A 187 -9.16 1.15 13.71
C GLY A 187 -8.93 2.41 14.54
N THR A 188 -9.40 2.40 15.78
CA THR A 188 -9.18 3.49 16.75
C THR A 188 -8.12 3.10 17.78
N GLU A 189 -8.00 1.81 18.10
CA GLU A 189 -7.07 1.28 19.08
C GLU A 189 -5.85 0.64 18.41
N LYS A 190 -4.65 1.04 18.85
CA LYS A 190 -3.39 0.53 18.32
C LYS A 190 -3.23 -0.98 18.51
N LYS A 191 -3.69 -1.50 19.66
CA LYS A 191 -3.59 -2.93 19.98
C LYS A 191 -4.38 -3.78 18.99
N ASP A 192 -5.64 -3.44 18.75
CA ASP A 192 -6.52 -4.19 17.86
C ASP A 192 -5.99 -4.27 16.42
N ILE A 193 -5.49 -3.15 15.89
CA ILE A 193 -4.93 -3.13 14.53
C ILE A 193 -3.61 -3.89 14.44
N LEU A 194 -2.81 -3.93 15.51
CA LEU A 194 -1.58 -4.71 15.57
C LEU A 194 -1.87 -6.21 15.65
N ASP A 195 -2.85 -6.62 16.45
CA ASP A 195 -3.26 -8.04 16.55
C ASP A 195 -3.74 -8.56 15.18
N LEU A 196 -4.54 -7.78 14.46
CA LEU A 196 -4.93 -8.09 13.06
C LEU A 196 -3.70 -8.16 12.13
N ASN A 197 -2.74 -7.23 12.25
CA ASN A 197 -1.51 -7.27 11.46
C ASN A 197 -0.70 -8.55 11.72
N HIS A 198 -0.57 -8.97 12.99
CA HIS A 198 0.13 -10.20 13.34
C HIS A 198 -0.55 -11.44 12.74
N ILE A 199 -1.87 -11.50 12.73
CA ILE A 199 -2.63 -12.58 12.06
C ILE A 199 -2.35 -12.59 10.55
N LEU A 200 -2.35 -11.42 9.89
CA LEU A 200 -2.05 -11.33 8.46
C LEU A 200 -0.61 -11.76 8.13
N MET A 201 0.36 -11.40 8.98
CA MET A 201 1.76 -11.80 8.80
C MET A 201 1.95 -13.32 8.87
N LYS A 202 1.25 -14.00 9.80
CA LYS A 202 1.29 -15.46 9.98
C LYS A 202 0.50 -16.23 8.90
N THR A 203 -0.72 -15.81 8.58
CA THR A 203 -1.58 -16.55 7.63
C THR A 203 -1.03 -16.54 6.20
N SER A 204 -0.21 -15.56 5.86
CA SER A 204 0.43 -15.45 4.56
C SER A 204 1.72 -16.26 4.41
N THR A 205 2.11 -17.08 5.41
CA THR A 205 3.15 -18.13 5.27
C THR A 205 2.57 -19.53 5.07
N SER A 206 1.25 -19.69 5.10
CA SER A 206 0.59 -21.00 5.13
C SER A 206 -0.26 -21.25 3.89
N ILE A 207 0.32 -21.20 2.69
CA ILE A 207 -0.20 -21.89 1.50
C ILE A 207 1.02 -22.25 0.64
N SER A 208 1.34 -23.54 0.61
CA SER A 208 2.29 -24.22 -0.27
C SER A 208 1.51 -25.27 -1.06
#